data_AF-A0AAE1T0W8-F1
#
_entry.id   AF-A0AAE1T0W8-F1
#
_cell.length_a   1.000
_cell.length_b   1.000
_cell.length_c   1.000
_cell.angle_alpha   90.00
_cell.angle_beta   90.00
_cell.angle_gamma   90.00
#
_symmetry.space_group_name_H-M   'P 1'
#
loop_
_entity.id
_entity.type
_entity.pdbx_description
1 polymer ?
#
loop_
_entity_poly.entity_id
_entity_poly.type
_entity_poly.pdbx_seq_one_letter_code
_entity_poly.pdbx_strand_id
1 'polypeptide(L)'
;MPMEEKLIQRLESAVTRLEALSAAGFRSGGSVGPGDDTAVLDPSIIAFDDLRSQFLGKVLSAAEKIGGQVLDITKIVEEAFSTQRELLIRIKETKKPDNSGLAEFLKPLNSVIVKATKMTEGRRSDFFNHLKSAADSLSALAWIAYTGKDCGMSMPIAYVEESWQMAEFYSNKILVEFKSKDPNHVEWAKALKELYLPGLRDYVKSHYPLGPVWSATGKTAVSAPSKAPSPSAPAPPAPPPASLFSSESPQASSSRSKQGMPAVFDEINSGKPVTSGLKKVTDDMKTKNRADRTGVVNAGKKEARVSSPSVSKTGPPKLELQMGRKWVVENHVGEKNLVIDDCDTKQSVYVYGCKGSVLQIKGNLILLYK
;
A
#
# COMPACT_ATOMS: atom_id res chain seq x y z
N MET A 1 41.15 19.79 4.96
CA MET A 1 41.72 18.50 4.52
C MET A 1 40.67 17.41 4.27
N PRO A 2 39.86 16.90 5.23
CA PRO A 2 38.92 15.78 4.92
C PRO A 2 37.72 16.19 4.06
N MET A 3 37.36 17.48 4.07
CA MET A 3 36.27 18.02 3.25
C MET A 3 36.71 18.28 1.81
N GLU A 4 37.97 18.68 1.59
CA GLU A 4 38.55 18.81 0.24
C GLU A 4 38.63 17.45 -0.46
N GLU A 5 39.08 16.39 0.21
CA GLU A 5 39.16 15.05 -0.41
C GLU A 5 37.78 14.54 -0.85
N LYS A 6 36.75 14.76 -0.03
CA LYS A 6 35.36 14.41 -0.41
C LYS A 6 34.84 15.24 -1.57
N LEU A 7 35.25 16.50 -1.67
CA LEU A 7 34.89 17.35 -2.81
C LEU A 7 35.58 16.87 -4.08
N ILE A 8 36.87 16.54 -3.99
CA ILE A 8 37.69 16.05 -5.10
C ILE A 8 37.15 14.72 -5.62
N GLN A 9 36.84 13.77 -4.74
CA GLN A 9 36.21 12.49 -5.15
C GLN A 9 34.85 12.67 -5.83
N ARG A 10 34.04 13.64 -5.38
CA ARG A 10 32.78 13.98 -6.04
C ARG A 10 33.01 14.62 -7.41
N LEU A 11 34.04 15.45 -7.54
CA LEU A 11 34.41 16.08 -8.81
C LEU A 11 34.94 15.04 -9.81
N GLU A 12 35.83 14.16 -9.38
CA GLU A 12 36.39 13.08 -10.19
C GLU A 12 35.30 12.11 -10.67
N SER A 13 34.36 11.76 -9.78
CA SER A 13 33.17 10.97 -10.15
C SER A 13 32.29 11.70 -11.16
N ALA A 14 32.07 13.01 -11.00
CA ALA A 14 31.30 13.81 -11.94
C ALA A 14 31.99 13.93 -13.31
N VAL A 15 33.31 14.08 -13.35
CA VAL A 15 34.12 14.15 -14.58
C VAL A 15 34.10 12.80 -15.31
N THR A 16 34.32 11.69 -14.59
CA THR A 16 34.24 10.34 -15.18
C THR A 16 32.88 10.08 -15.82
N ARG A 17 31.79 10.57 -15.20
CA ARG A 17 30.43 10.47 -15.76
C ARG A 17 30.25 11.33 -17.01
N LEU A 18 30.81 12.53 -17.02
CA LEU A 18 30.75 13.43 -18.18
C LEU A 18 31.51 12.83 -19.37
N GLU A 19 32.66 12.22 -19.10
CA GLU A 19 33.49 11.53 -20.09
C GLU A 19 32.79 10.29 -20.66
N ALA A 20 32.10 9.51 -19.82
CA ALA A 20 31.30 8.37 -20.28
C ALA A 20 30.14 8.80 -21.20
N LEU A 21 29.45 9.90 -20.86
CA LEU A 21 28.39 10.48 -21.70
C LEU A 21 28.95 11.05 -23.02
N SER A 22 30.13 11.67 -22.98
CA SER A 22 30.82 12.19 -24.16
C SER A 22 31.30 11.06 -25.09
N ALA A 23 31.83 9.97 -24.53
CA ALA A 23 32.27 8.79 -25.27
C ALA A 23 31.11 8.05 -25.95
N ALA A 24 29.93 8.02 -25.34
CA ALA A 24 28.71 7.48 -25.94
C ALA A 24 28.18 8.35 -27.10
N GLY A 25 28.39 9.67 -27.04
CA GLY A 25 27.96 10.63 -28.06
C GLY A 25 28.76 10.59 -29.38
N PHE A 26 29.90 9.89 -29.43
CA PHE A 26 30.80 9.90 -30.59
C PHE A 26 30.92 8.57 -31.35
N ARG A 27 30.24 7.48 -30.92
CA ARG A 27 30.27 6.20 -31.64
C ARG A 27 29.10 6.09 -32.62
N SER A 28 29.25 6.75 -33.76
CA SER A 28 28.54 6.36 -34.98
C SER A 28 29.16 5.08 -35.54
N GLY A 29 28.35 4.03 -35.70
CA GLY A 29 28.67 2.86 -36.53
C GLY A 29 29.17 1.62 -35.80
N GLY A 30 28.29 0.93 -35.07
CA GLY A 30 28.53 -0.43 -34.60
C GLY A 30 27.27 -1.04 -34.01
N SER A 31 26.65 -1.98 -34.73
CA SER A 31 25.45 -2.70 -34.30
C SER A 31 25.73 -3.50 -33.02
N VAL A 32 25.27 -2.97 -31.89
CA VAL A 32 25.10 -3.69 -30.63
C VAL A 32 23.60 -3.66 -30.32
N GLY A 33 23.04 -4.82 -29.95
CA GLY A 33 21.60 -5.02 -29.76
C GLY A 33 20.96 -3.96 -28.84
N PRO A 34 19.70 -3.57 -29.07
CA PRO A 34 19.11 -2.43 -28.40
C PRO A 34 18.57 -2.85 -27.03
N GLY A 35 18.95 -2.14 -25.96
CA GLY A 35 18.17 -2.11 -24.72
C GLY A 35 18.99 -1.85 -23.46
N ASP A 36 19.87 -2.78 -23.10
CA ASP A 36 20.28 -2.94 -21.70
C ASP A 36 21.24 -1.83 -21.22
N ASP A 37 22.32 -1.57 -21.97
CA ASP A 37 23.34 -0.60 -21.55
C ASP A 37 22.83 0.86 -21.56
N THR A 38 21.88 1.20 -22.43
CA THR A 38 21.36 2.57 -22.52
C THR A 38 20.45 2.96 -21.36
N ALA A 39 19.69 2.01 -20.80
CA ALA A 39 18.79 2.30 -19.69
C ALA A 39 19.56 2.42 -18.36
N VAL A 40 20.67 1.69 -18.20
CA VAL A 40 21.56 1.76 -17.04
C VAL A 40 22.28 3.10 -16.96
N LEU A 41 22.59 3.72 -18.10
CA LEU A 41 23.24 5.03 -18.19
C LEU A 41 22.27 6.22 -18.09
N ASP A 42 20.96 5.97 -17.90
CA ASP A 42 19.98 7.03 -17.79
C ASP A 42 20.21 7.88 -16.52
N PRO A 43 20.11 9.23 -16.61
CA PRO A 43 20.35 10.11 -15.47
C PRO A 43 19.49 9.79 -14.24
N SER A 44 18.25 9.30 -14.40
CA SER A 44 17.41 8.91 -13.26
C SER A 44 17.86 7.60 -12.63
N ILE A 45 18.50 6.69 -13.37
CA ILE A 45 19.05 5.45 -12.79
C ILE A 45 20.36 5.76 -12.07
N ILE A 46 21.23 6.57 -12.66
CA ILE A 46 22.47 7.03 -12.00
C ILE A 46 22.16 7.78 -10.70
N ALA A 47 21.18 8.70 -10.71
CA ALA A 47 20.78 9.41 -9.50
C ALA A 47 20.20 8.47 -8.42
N PHE A 48 19.58 7.36 -8.82
CA PHE A 48 19.11 6.35 -7.86
C PHE A 48 20.27 5.55 -7.27
N ASP A 49 21.28 5.23 -8.06
CA ASP A 49 22.52 4.59 -7.59
C ASP A 49 23.31 5.50 -6.64
N ASP A 50 23.31 6.81 -6.89
CA ASP A 50 23.85 7.81 -5.97
C ASP A 50 23.09 7.84 -4.65
N LEU A 51 21.75 7.84 -4.70
CA LEU A 51 20.91 7.76 -3.50
C LEU A 51 21.24 6.50 -2.68
N ARG A 52 21.33 5.34 -3.34
CA ARG A 52 21.67 4.07 -2.68
C ARG A 52 23.06 4.15 -2.03
N SER A 53 24.05 4.63 -2.77
CA SER A 53 25.42 4.73 -2.27
C SER A 53 25.54 5.71 -1.09
N GLN A 54 24.87 6.86 -1.16
CA GLN A 54 25.00 7.92 -0.16
C GLN A 54 24.14 7.72 1.08
N PHE A 55 22.88 7.34 0.92
CA PHE A 55 21.93 7.23 2.03
C PHE A 55 21.82 5.80 2.53
N LEU A 56 21.53 4.84 1.65
CA LEU A 56 21.38 3.44 2.06
C LEU A 56 22.73 2.88 2.56
N GLY A 57 23.85 3.28 1.97
CA GLY A 57 25.19 2.95 2.47
C GLY A 57 25.43 3.39 3.91
N LYS A 58 24.91 4.55 4.34
CA LYS A 58 24.98 5.00 5.74
C LYS A 58 24.13 4.13 6.67
N VAL A 59 22.93 3.76 6.24
CA VAL A 59 22.04 2.88 7.03
C VAL A 59 22.71 1.52 7.24
N LEU A 60 23.29 0.94 6.19
CA LEU A 60 24.02 -0.32 6.26
C LEU A 60 25.23 -0.22 7.18
N SER A 61 26.05 0.82 7.02
CA SER A 61 27.23 1.04 7.88
C SER A 61 26.85 1.16 9.36
N ALA A 62 25.74 1.83 9.70
CA ALA A 62 25.25 1.90 11.07
C ALA A 62 24.70 0.56 11.56
N ALA A 63 24.00 -0.19 10.69
CA ALA A 63 23.45 -1.50 11.02
C ALA A 63 24.55 -2.55 11.24
N GLU A 64 25.66 -2.48 10.52
CA GLU A 64 26.81 -3.37 10.69
C GLU A 64 27.45 -3.24 12.06
N LYS A 65 27.52 -2.01 12.61
CA LYS A 65 28.01 -1.76 13.98
C LYS A 65 27.11 -2.38 15.04
N ILE A 66 25.79 -2.44 14.78
CA ILE A 66 24.79 -2.99 15.70
C ILE A 66 24.73 -4.51 15.60
N GLY A 67 24.74 -5.04 14.37
CA GLY A 67 24.64 -6.47 14.08
C GLY A 67 23.24 -7.07 14.32
N GLY A 68 23.20 -8.40 14.36
CA GLY A 68 22.01 -9.19 14.66
C GLY A 68 20.80 -8.86 13.77
N GLN A 69 19.61 -8.87 14.37
CA GLN A 69 18.35 -8.67 13.64
C GLN A 69 18.22 -7.27 13.00
N VAL A 70 18.94 -6.27 13.51
CA VAL A 70 18.96 -4.92 12.92
C VAL A 70 19.72 -4.93 11.59
N LEU A 71 20.85 -5.64 11.52
CA LEU A 71 21.56 -5.84 10.26
C LEU A 71 20.72 -6.66 9.27
N ASP A 72 20.08 -7.74 9.74
CA ASP A 72 19.27 -8.61 8.88
C ASP A 72 18.12 -7.86 8.20
N ILE A 73 17.34 -7.07 8.94
CA ILE A 73 16.26 -6.27 8.34
C ILE A 73 16.81 -5.17 7.41
N THR A 74 17.98 -4.59 7.73
CA THR A 74 18.60 -3.57 6.89
C THR A 74 19.05 -4.13 5.55
N LYS A 75 19.53 -5.38 5.51
CA LYS A 75 19.82 -6.09 4.25
C LYS A 75 18.57 -6.32 3.40
N ILE A 76 17.40 -6.52 4.02
CA ILE A 76 16.13 -6.58 3.29
C ILE A 76 15.75 -5.20 2.73
N VAL A 77 16.04 -4.11 3.45
CA VAL A 77 15.90 -2.75 2.89
C VAL A 77 16.80 -2.57 1.68
N GLU A 78 18.06 -3.01 1.74
CA GLU A 78 18.97 -2.98 0.60
C GLU A 78 18.46 -3.78 -0.60
N GLU A 79 17.94 -5.00 -0.36
CA GLU A 79 17.30 -5.84 -1.37
C GLU A 79 16.09 -5.13 -2.01
N ALA A 80 15.28 -4.43 -1.21
CA ALA A 80 14.11 -3.70 -1.70
C ALA A 80 14.51 -2.52 -2.61
N PHE A 81 15.53 -1.74 -2.23
CA PHE A 81 16.05 -0.67 -3.08
C PHE A 81 16.72 -1.23 -4.35
N SER A 82 17.42 -2.36 -4.26
CA SER A 82 18.01 -3.01 -5.43
C SER A 82 16.92 -3.51 -6.39
N THR A 83 15.84 -4.09 -5.86
CA THR A 83 14.66 -4.49 -6.64
C THR A 83 13.97 -3.28 -7.27
N GLN A 84 13.84 -2.17 -6.53
CA GLN A 84 13.29 -0.92 -7.04
C GLN A 84 14.10 -0.38 -8.23
N ARG A 85 15.44 -0.44 -8.15
CA ARG A 85 16.33 -0.03 -9.25
C ARG A 85 16.04 -0.82 -10.52
N GLU A 86 15.96 -2.15 -10.41
CA GLU A 86 15.66 -3.01 -11.56
C GLU A 86 14.28 -2.72 -12.14
N LEU A 87 13.29 -2.44 -11.29
CA LEU A 87 11.97 -2.03 -11.73
C LEU A 87 12.01 -0.69 -12.47
N LEU A 88 12.77 0.31 -11.98
CA LEU A 88 12.93 1.60 -12.65
C LEU A 88 13.58 1.47 -14.03
N ILE A 89 14.57 0.57 -14.19
CA ILE A 89 15.15 0.23 -15.49
C ILE A 89 14.07 -0.39 -16.39
N ARG A 90 13.37 -1.43 -15.89
CA ARG A 90 12.32 -2.11 -16.65
C ARG A 90 11.16 -1.19 -17.05
N ILE A 91 10.79 -0.19 -16.24
CA ILE A 91 9.76 0.81 -16.59
C ILE A 91 10.11 1.52 -17.90
N LYS A 92 11.39 1.86 -18.11
CA LYS A 92 11.88 2.54 -19.33
C LYS A 92 11.87 1.66 -20.57
N GLU A 93 11.74 0.34 -20.40
CA GLU A 93 11.69 -0.64 -21.49
C GLU A 93 10.30 -1.21 -21.72
N THR A 94 9.35 -0.91 -20.84
CA THR A 94 8.03 -1.53 -20.81
C THR A 94 6.96 -0.52 -21.20
N LYS A 95 5.99 -0.94 -22.02
CA LYS A 95 4.77 -0.16 -22.26
C LYS A 95 3.94 -0.09 -20.99
N LYS A 96 3.30 1.06 -20.74
CA LYS A 96 2.44 1.24 -19.57
C LYS A 96 1.45 0.07 -19.45
N PRO A 97 1.55 -0.75 -18.39
CA PRO A 97 0.68 -1.90 -18.21
C PRO A 97 -0.72 -1.45 -17.78
N ASP A 98 -1.68 -2.34 -17.96
CA ASP A 98 -2.99 -2.25 -17.31
C ASP A 98 -2.88 -2.60 -15.81
N ASN A 99 -3.98 -2.51 -15.07
CA ASN A 99 -3.96 -2.73 -13.62
C ASN A 99 -3.47 -4.14 -13.25
N SER A 100 -3.81 -5.17 -14.05
CA SER A 100 -3.35 -6.54 -13.82
C SER A 100 -1.85 -6.66 -14.09
N GLY A 101 -1.37 -6.14 -15.22
CA GLY A 101 0.05 -6.16 -15.55
C GLY A 101 0.89 -5.34 -14.57
N LEU A 102 0.36 -4.26 -14.01
CA LEU A 102 1.04 -3.48 -12.97
C LEU A 102 1.22 -4.29 -11.68
N ALA A 103 0.21 -5.05 -11.27
CA ALA A 103 0.31 -5.93 -10.11
C ALA A 103 1.39 -7.03 -10.30
N GLU A 104 1.48 -7.60 -11.50
CA GLU A 104 2.54 -8.55 -11.85
C GLU A 104 3.91 -7.89 -11.89
N PHE A 105 4.00 -6.69 -12.45
CA PHE A 105 5.23 -5.91 -12.53
C PHE A 105 5.83 -5.63 -11.15
N LEU A 106 4.98 -5.29 -10.16
CA LEU A 106 5.40 -4.97 -8.80
C LEU A 106 5.61 -6.18 -7.89
N LYS A 107 5.32 -7.40 -8.37
CA LYS A 107 5.45 -8.63 -7.60
C LYS A 107 6.84 -8.83 -6.95
N PRO A 108 7.97 -8.52 -7.62
CA PRO A 108 9.29 -8.62 -6.98
C PRO A 108 9.40 -7.74 -5.74
N LEU A 109 9.00 -6.47 -5.83
CA LEU A 109 9.03 -5.54 -4.70
C LEU A 109 8.10 -6.02 -3.57
N ASN A 110 6.88 -6.43 -3.90
CA ASN A 110 5.91 -6.95 -2.93
C ASN A 110 6.44 -8.17 -2.18
N SER A 111 7.19 -9.05 -2.85
CA SER A 111 7.83 -10.20 -2.21
C SER A 111 8.83 -9.79 -1.14
N VAL A 112 9.65 -8.76 -1.42
CA VAL A 112 10.62 -8.22 -0.44
C VAL A 112 9.91 -7.54 0.73
N ILE A 113 8.83 -6.78 0.46
CA ILE A 113 8.00 -6.17 1.52
C ILE A 113 7.40 -7.25 2.44
N VAL A 114 6.86 -8.33 1.88
CA VAL A 114 6.33 -9.45 2.66
C VAL A 114 7.43 -10.13 3.48
N LYS A 115 8.64 -10.28 2.92
CA LYS A 115 9.81 -10.81 3.62
C LYS A 115 10.16 -9.95 4.85
N ALA A 116 10.16 -8.62 4.71
CA ALA A 116 10.38 -7.70 5.82
C ALA A 116 9.27 -7.78 6.88
N THR A 117 8.00 -7.79 6.46
CA THR A 117 6.85 -7.86 7.37
C THR A 117 6.87 -9.13 8.21
N LYS A 118 7.25 -10.28 7.65
CA LYS A 118 7.39 -11.54 8.37
C LYS A 118 8.39 -11.49 9.52
N MET A 119 9.43 -10.65 9.44
CA MET A 119 10.37 -10.46 10.55
C MET A 119 9.73 -9.76 11.76
N THR A 120 8.60 -9.07 11.55
CA THR A 120 7.85 -8.37 12.61
C THR A 120 6.78 -9.24 13.27
N GLU A 121 6.53 -10.44 12.73
CA GLU A 121 5.52 -11.38 13.22
C GLU A 121 6.07 -12.31 14.31
N GLY A 122 5.18 -12.95 15.07
CA GLY A 122 5.55 -13.94 16.07
C GLY A 122 5.99 -13.33 17.41
N ARG A 123 6.97 -13.97 18.07
CA ARG A 123 7.45 -13.53 19.38
C ARG A 123 8.11 -12.17 19.22
N ARG A 124 7.68 -11.20 20.05
CA ARG A 124 8.22 -9.85 20.04
C ARG A 124 9.74 -9.87 20.28
N SER A 125 10.48 -9.36 19.29
CA SER A 125 11.93 -9.16 19.37
C SER A 125 12.29 -7.99 20.28
N ASP A 126 13.48 -8.03 20.88
CA ASP A 126 14.06 -6.89 21.62
C ASP A 126 14.35 -5.71 20.68
N PHE A 127 14.54 -5.97 19.38
CA PHE A 127 14.70 -4.97 18.33
C PHE A 127 13.41 -4.71 17.54
N PHE A 128 12.24 -5.03 18.09
CA PHE A 128 10.95 -4.88 17.40
C PHE A 128 10.74 -3.49 16.77
N ASN A 129 11.16 -2.41 17.46
CA ASN A 129 11.04 -1.06 16.91
C ASN A 129 11.89 -0.85 15.64
N HIS A 130 13.07 -1.46 15.56
CA HIS A 130 13.93 -1.42 14.36
C HIS A 130 13.28 -2.20 13.21
N LEU A 131 12.87 -3.44 13.51
CA LEU A 131 12.22 -4.31 12.53
C LEU A 131 10.98 -3.64 11.94
N LYS A 132 10.13 -3.06 12.81
CA LYS A 132 8.89 -2.42 12.40
C LYS A 132 9.13 -1.12 11.64
N SER A 133 10.08 -0.30 12.08
CA SER A 133 10.45 0.94 11.37
C SER A 133 10.95 0.63 9.96
N ALA A 134 11.86 -0.33 9.81
CA ALA A 134 12.39 -0.72 8.52
C ALA A 134 11.32 -1.37 7.62
N ALA A 135 10.54 -2.33 8.14
CA ALA A 135 9.50 -3.00 7.36
C ALA A 135 8.41 -2.03 6.86
N ASP A 136 7.89 -1.16 7.74
CA ASP A 136 6.85 -0.20 7.36
C ASP A 136 7.38 0.86 6.38
N SER A 137 8.67 1.20 6.46
CA SER A 137 9.29 2.17 5.54
C SER A 137 9.34 1.69 4.09
N LEU A 138 9.34 0.38 3.85
CA LEU A 138 9.35 -0.17 2.49
C LEU A 138 8.08 0.15 1.70
N SER A 139 6.97 0.44 2.38
CA SER A 139 5.73 0.88 1.72
C SER A 139 5.94 2.11 0.83
N ALA A 140 6.87 3.01 1.20
CA ALA A 140 7.18 4.20 0.42
C ALA A 140 7.70 3.88 -0.99
N LEU A 141 8.31 2.70 -1.21
CA LEU A 141 8.80 2.29 -2.54
C LEU A 141 7.67 2.00 -3.53
N ALA A 142 6.44 1.78 -3.06
CA ALA A 142 5.29 1.53 -3.91
C ALA A 142 4.82 2.77 -4.70
N TRP A 143 5.48 3.93 -4.58
CA TRP A 143 5.18 5.13 -5.39
C TRP A 143 5.22 4.87 -6.91
N ILE A 144 5.98 3.87 -7.36
CA ILE A 144 6.03 3.44 -8.77
C ILE A 144 4.73 2.78 -9.27
N ALA A 145 3.78 2.52 -8.37
CA ALA A 145 2.43 2.08 -8.73
C ALA A 145 1.52 3.23 -9.16
N TYR A 146 1.95 4.50 -8.99
CA TYR A 146 1.18 5.66 -9.41
C TYR A 146 0.99 5.67 -10.93
N THR A 147 -0.27 5.68 -11.39
CA THR A 147 -0.61 5.66 -12.83
C THR A 147 -1.39 6.89 -13.30
N GLY A 148 -1.60 7.87 -12.42
CA GLY A 148 -2.34 9.10 -12.69
C GLY A 148 -3.18 9.53 -11.48
N LYS A 149 -3.82 10.70 -11.56
CA LYS A 149 -4.58 11.27 -10.43
C LYS A 149 -5.77 10.41 -10.01
N ASP A 150 -6.31 9.61 -10.94
CA ASP A 150 -7.52 8.82 -10.72
C ASP A 150 -7.23 7.39 -10.25
N CYS A 151 -5.96 7.03 -9.99
CA CYS A 151 -5.59 5.67 -9.57
C CYS A 151 -5.76 5.40 -8.07
N GLY A 152 -6.32 6.34 -7.32
CA GLY A 152 -6.55 6.22 -5.87
C GLY A 152 -5.30 6.32 -5.01
N MET A 153 -4.15 6.72 -5.57
CA MET A 153 -2.92 7.01 -4.83
C MET A 153 -2.65 8.51 -4.79
N SER A 154 -2.02 8.98 -3.72
CA SER A 154 -1.45 10.32 -3.66
C SER A 154 -0.31 10.47 -4.68
N MET A 155 0.01 11.72 -5.04
CA MET A 155 1.13 12.02 -5.93
C MET A 155 2.42 11.38 -5.37
N PRO A 156 3.34 10.89 -6.22
CA PRO A 156 4.50 10.12 -5.78
C PRO A 156 5.31 10.73 -4.63
N ILE A 157 5.54 12.04 -4.67
CA ILE A 157 6.27 12.76 -3.61
C ILE A 157 5.49 12.71 -2.28
N ALA A 158 4.20 13.03 -2.32
CA ALA A 158 3.33 12.99 -1.15
C ALA A 158 3.16 11.56 -0.62
N TYR A 159 3.06 10.58 -1.52
CA TYR A 159 2.99 9.17 -1.16
C TYR A 159 4.21 8.71 -0.36
N VAL A 160 5.43 9.12 -0.76
CA VAL A 160 6.66 8.83 -0.01
C VAL A 160 6.61 9.48 1.38
N GLU A 161 6.19 10.74 1.48
CA GLU A 161 6.09 11.48 2.74
C GLU A 161 5.05 10.88 3.70
N GLU A 162 3.87 10.52 3.18
CA GLU A 162 2.77 9.88 3.93
C GLU A 162 3.17 8.48 4.40
N SER A 163 3.78 7.68 3.52
CA SER A 163 4.21 6.30 3.83
C SER A 163 5.28 6.26 4.91
N TRP A 164 6.18 7.24 4.95
CA TRP A 164 7.22 7.33 5.98
C TRP A 164 6.66 7.52 7.40
N GLN A 165 5.48 8.12 7.57
CA GLN A 165 4.96 8.50 8.90
C GLN A 165 4.79 7.30 9.85
N MET A 166 4.42 6.13 9.32
CA MET A 166 4.30 4.92 10.13
C MET A 166 5.66 4.43 10.61
N ALA A 167 6.65 4.41 9.72
CA ALA A 167 8.03 4.07 10.06
C ALA A 167 8.64 5.08 11.06
N GLU A 168 8.29 6.36 10.93
CA GLU A 168 8.75 7.44 11.80
C GLU A 168 8.30 7.23 13.25
N PHE A 169 7.07 6.78 13.47
CA PHE A 169 6.57 6.49 14.81
C PHE A 169 7.47 5.49 15.55
N TYR A 170 7.85 4.39 14.89
CA TYR A 170 8.74 3.39 15.49
C TYR A 170 10.20 3.88 15.54
N SER A 171 10.66 4.63 14.54
CA SER A 171 11.99 5.25 14.54
C SER A 171 12.16 6.19 15.74
N ASN A 172 11.16 7.01 16.06
CA ASN A 172 11.18 7.89 17.23
C ASN A 172 11.30 7.13 18.55
N LYS A 173 10.73 5.91 18.64
CA LYS A 173 10.89 5.06 19.83
C LYS A 173 12.33 4.59 19.99
N ILE A 174 13.01 4.25 18.89
CA ILE A 174 14.43 3.90 18.91
C ILE A 174 15.26 5.08 19.41
N LEU A 175 14.99 6.28 18.89
CA LEU A 175 15.68 7.51 19.32
C LEU A 175 15.51 7.74 20.82
N VAL A 176 14.30 7.59 21.36
CA VAL A 176 14.03 7.77 22.80
C VAL A 176 14.70 6.68 23.63
N GLU A 177 14.66 5.44 23.18
CA GLU A 177 15.18 4.29 23.91
C GLU A 177 16.70 4.26 23.97
N PHE A 178 17.38 4.62 22.88
CA PHE A 178 18.82 4.46 22.71
C PHE A 178 19.63 5.74 22.85
N LYS A 179 19.02 6.93 22.95
CA LYS A 179 19.72 8.23 23.07
C LYS A 179 20.83 8.29 24.13
N SER A 180 20.72 7.51 25.21
CA SER A 180 21.69 7.46 26.31
C SER A 180 22.26 6.06 26.54
N LYS A 181 21.96 5.11 25.65
CA LYS A 181 22.41 3.71 25.79
C LYS A 181 23.49 3.39 24.77
N ASP A 182 23.18 3.57 23.49
CA ASP A 182 24.08 3.25 22.40
C ASP A 182 23.83 4.22 21.21
N PRO A 183 24.84 5.04 20.85
CA PRO A 183 24.71 5.99 19.75
C PRO A 183 24.54 5.33 18.38
N ASN A 184 24.96 4.07 18.17
CA ASN A 184 24.85 3.40 16.88
C ASN A 184 23.38 3.22 16.45
N HIS A 185 22.49 2.88 17.39
CA HIS A 185 21.05 2.77 17.14
C HIS A 185 20.42 4.13 16.78
N VAL A 186 20.91 5.21 17.38
CA VAL A 186 20.48 6.58 17.07
C VAL A 186 20.94 6.98 15.68
N GLU A 187 22.19 6.66 15.32
CA GLU A 187 22.75 6.86 13.98
C GLU A 187 21.93 6.11 12.94
N TRP A 188 21.62 4.83 13.18
CA TRP A 188 20.80 4.02 12.28
C TRP A 188 19.40 4.60 12.06
N ALA A 189 18.71 5.00 13.14
CA ALA A 189 17.36 5.56 13.04
C ALA A 189 17.33 6.90 12.27
N LYS A 190 18.34 7.75 12.46
CA LYS A 190 18.50 9.00 11.70
C LYS A 190 18.85 8.73 10.24
N ALA A 191 19.77 7.82 9.96
CA ALA A 191 20.15 7.44 8.61
C ALA A 191 18.96 6.86 7.84
N LEU A 192 18.15 6.01 8.50
CA LEU A 192 16.93 5.47 7.91
C LEU A 192 15.94 6.59 7.55
N LYS A 193 15.77 7.58 8.42
CA LYS A 193 14.96 8.76 8.08
C LYS A 193 15.52 9.51 6.88
N GLU A 194 16.82 9.79 6.86
CA GLU A 194 17.48 10.49 5.76
C GLU A 194 17.36 9.75 4.41
N LEU A 195 17.31 8.42 4.42
CA LEU A 195 17.09 7.60 3.22
C LEU A 195 15.76 7.90 2.54
N TYR A 196 14.70 8.16 3.30
CA TYR A 196 13.39 8.51 2.75
C TYR A 196 13.22 10.02 2.60
N LEU A 197 13.61 10.78 3.63
CA LEU A 197 13.48 12.22 3.75
C LEU A 197 14.82 12.83 4.21
N PRO A 198 15.64 13.40 3.31
CA PRO A 198 15.28 13.82 1.95
C PRO A 198 15.44 12.76 0.85
N GLY A 199 16.22 11.68 1.04
CA GLY A 199 16.76 10.83 -0.04
C GLY A 199 15.76 10.46 -1.14
N LEU A 200 14.85 9.52 -0.87
CA LEU A 200 13.87 9.03 -1.83
C LEU A 200 12.92 10.13 -2.32
N ARG A 201 12.46 10.98 -1.41
CA ARG A 201 11.53 12.06 -1.73
C ARG A 201 12.10 13.04 -2.75
N ASP A 202 13.34 13.49 -2.56
CA ASP A 202 13.98 14.45 -3.45
C ASP A 202 14.38 13.81 -4.78
N TYR A 203 14.74 12.53 -4.78
CA TYR A 203 14.89 11.74 -6.00
C TYR A 203 13.60 11.72 -6.83
N VAL A 204 12.49 11.32 -6.21
CA VAL A 204 11.18 11.27 -6.87
C VAL A 204 10.77 12.65 -7.36
N LYS A 205 10.98 13.70 -6.57
CA LYS A 205 10.70 15.08 -6.97
C LYS A 205 11.48 15.51 -8.21
N SER A 206 12.76 15.13 -8.30
CA SER A 206 13.65 15.57 -9.37
C SER A 206 13.45 14.80 -10.67
N HIS A 207 13.15 13.49 -10.58
CA HIS A 207 13.11 12.61 -11.75
C HIS A 207 11.71 12.09 -12.12
N TYR A 208 10.79 12.02 -11.17
CA TYR A 208 9.44 11.47 -11.36
C TYR A 208 8.34 12.31 -10.67
N PRO A 209 8.31 13.64 -10.86
CA PRO A 209 7.35 14.52 -10.18
C PRO A 209 5.89 14.19 -10.52
N LEU A 210 5.65 13.58 -11.69
CA LEU A 210 4.33 13.14 -12.16
C LEU A 210 4.20 11.60 -12.20
N GLY A 211 5.13 10.89 -11.57
CA GLY A 211 5.17 9.43 -11.53
C GLY A 211 6.02 8.80 -12.63
N PRO A 212 6.01 7.45 -12.70
CA PRO A 212 6.85 6.71 -13.63
C PRO A 212 6.51 6.98 -15.09
N VAL A 213 7.55 7.18 -15.88
CA VAL A 213 7.46 7.41 -17.33
C VAL A 213 7.75 6.11 -18.06
N TRP A 214 6.71 5.51 -18.63
CA TRP A 214 6.76 4.25 -19.36
C TRP A 214 7.19 4.46 -20.81
N SER A 215 7.78 3.43 -21.42
CA SER A 215 8.19 3.47 -22.82
C SER A 215 7.00 3.45 -23.77
N ALA A 216 6.98 4.34 -24.77
CA ALA A 216 5.98 4.32 -25.84
C ALA A 216 6.18 3.10 -26.79
N THR A 217 7.41 2.62 -26.92
CA THR A 217 7.80 1.55 -27.87
C THR A 217 8.27 0.28 -27.16
N GLY A 218 8.13 0.22 -25.85
CA GLY A 218 8.62 -0.88 -25.02
C GLY A 218 7.94 -2.23 -25.25
N LYS A 219 8.51 -3.27 -24.65
CA LYS A 219 7.90 -4.61 -24.58
C LYS A 219 6.62 -4.54 -23.74
N THR A 220 5.63 -5.38 -24.06
CA THR A 220 4.46 -5.54 -23.18
C THR A 220 4.90 -6.23 -21.89
N ALA A 221 4.44 -5.74 -20.73
CA ALA A 221 4.81 -6.28 -19.42
C ALA A 221 4.51 -7.79 -19.26
N VAL A 222 3.65 -8.33 -20.11
CA VAL A 222 3.28 -9.74 -20.15
C VAL A 222 4.24 -10.50 -21.07
N SER A 223 5.09 -11.35 -20.50
CA SER A 223 5.67 -12.47 -21.23
C SER A 223 4.57 -13.50 -21.46
N ALA A 224 3.94 -13.48 -22.63
CA ALA A 224 3.09 -14.60 -23.03
C ALA A 224 3.92 -15.90 -23.00
N PRO A 225 3.38 -17.04 -22.53
CA PRO A 225 4.09 -18.31 -22.60
C PRO A 225 4.37 -18.63 -24.07
N SER A 226 5.63 -18.93 -24.37
CA SER A 226 6.16 -19.26 -25.68
C SER A 226 5.29 -20.35 -26.33
N LYS A 227 4.50 -19.99 -27.35
CA LYS A 227 3.84 -20.99 -28.18
C LYS A 227 4.91 -21.63 -29.04
N ALA A 228 5.24 -22.89 -28.75
CA ALA A 228 6.19 -23.68 -29.51
C ALA A 228 5.82 -23.70 -31.01
N PRO A 229 6.80 -23.68 -31.93
CA PRO A 229 6.54 -23.76 -33.36
C PRO A 229 6.32 -25.22 -33.77
N SER A 230 5.22 -25.51 -34.45
CA SER A 230 5.02 -26.76 -35.19
C SER A 230 3.95 -26.55 -36.29
N PRO A 231 3.90 -27.40 -37.33
CA PRO A 231 4.75 -27.28 -38.52
C PRO A 231 3.92 -27.07 -39.80
N SER A 232 4.64 -26.81 -40.88
CA SER A 232 4.27 -26.66 -42.30
C SER A 232 2.91 -27.21 -42.77
N ALA A 233 2.26 -26.38 -43.58
CA ALA A 233 1.04 -26.64 -44.33
C ALA A 233 1.13 -27.85 -45.28
N PRO A 234 0.03 -28.61 -45.47
CA PRO A 234 -0.19 -29.42 -46.67
C PRO A 234 -0.92 -28.62 -47.76
N ALA A 235 -0.55 -28.89 -49.01
CA ALA A 235 -1.11 -28.32 -50.24
C ALA A 235 -2.62 -28.59 -50.43
N PRO A 236 -3.35 -27.76 -51.20
CA PRO A 236 -4.80 -27.87 -51.38
C PRO A 236 -5.16 -28.96 -52.40
N PRO A 237 -6.22 -29.78 -52.17
CA PRO A 237 -6.77 -30.64 -53.21
C PRO A 237 -7.76 -29.86 -54.11
N ALA A 238 -7.79 -30.24 -55.38
CA ALA A 238 -8.58 -29.62 -56.46
C ALA A 238 -10.11 -29.89 -56.35
N PRO A 239 -10.98 -29.04 -56.95
CA PRO A 239 -12.43 -29.15 -56.84
C PRO A 239 -13.03 -30.04 -57.96
N PRO A 240 -14.11 -30.78 -57.67
CA PRO A 240 -15.19 -30.96 -58.65
C PRO A 240 -16.60 -30.96 -57.98
N PRO A 241 -17.71 -31.12 -58.72
CA PRO A 241 -18.59 -30.04 -59.18
C PRO A 241 -19.99 -30.04 -58.52
N ALA A 242 -20.77 -29.01 -58.85
CA ALA A 242 -22.11 -28.74 -58.34
C ALA A 242 -23.18 -29.80 -58.69
N SER A 243 -24.11 -30.02 -57.77
CA SER A 243 -25.52 -30.41 -57.98
C SER A 243 -26.26 -30.30 -56.63
N LEU A 244 -27.18 -29.35 -56.44
CA LEU A 244 -28.61 -29.36 -56.78
C LEU A 244 -29.52 -29.98 -55.68
N PHE A 245 -30.44 -29.13 -55.22
CA PHE A 245 -31.74 -29.38 -54.57
C PHE A 245 -31.87 -29.65 -53.05
N SER A 246 -32.76 -28.81 -52.49
CA SER A 246 -33.83 -29.05 -51.50
C SER A 246 -33.54 -29.21 -50.00
N SER A 247 -33.96 -28.16 -49.29
CA SER A 247 -35.02 -28.14 -48.27
C SER A 247 -35.02 -29.11 -47.08
N GLU A 248 -35.21 -28.45 -45.93
CA GLU A 248 -36.02 -28.87 -44.77
C GLU A 248 -35.37 -29.75 -43.67
N SER A 249 -35.35 -29.16 -42.46
CA SER A 249 -35.15 -29.73 -41.12
C SER A 249 -36.11 -30.92 -40.85
N PRO A 250 -36.02 -31.72 -39.74
CA PRO A 250 -35.36 -31.45 -38.44
C PRO A 250 -34.74 -32.66 -37.69
N GLN A 251 -34.25 -32.35 -36.48
CA GLN A 251 -34.25 -33.17 -35.25
C GLN A 251 -33.11 -34.15 -34.91
N ALA A 252 -32.44 -33.76 -33.80
CA ALA A 252 -32.10 -34.53 -32.60
C ALA A 252 -31.19 -35.76 -32.70
N SER A 253 -29.97 -35.66 -32.15
CA SER A 253 -29.60 -36.45 -30.96
C SER A 253 -28.30 -35.97 -30.28
N SER A 254 -28.39 -35.95 -28.95
CA SER A 254 -27.38 -35.89 -27.89
C SER A 254 -25.89 -36.10 -28.26
N SER A 255 -25.00 -35.24 -27.77
CA SER A 255 -24.43 -35.40 -26.41
C SER A 255 -23.27 -34.41 -26.13
N ARG A 256 -23.35 -33.77 -24.95
CA ARG A 256 -22.29 -33.15 -24.13
C ARG A 256 -21.28 -32.20 -24.82
N SER A 257 -21.56 -30.90 -24.69
CA SER A 257 -20.53 -29.87 -24.59
C SER A 257 -20.60 -29.16 -23.23
N LYS A 258 -19.42 -28.97 -22.66
CA LYS A 258 -19.07 -28.24 -21.44
C LYS A 258 -19.84 -26.91 -21.33
N GLN A 259 -20.61 -26.73 -20.26
CA GLN A 259 -21.25 -25.44 -19.94
C GLN A 259 -20.24 -24.54 -19.23
N GLY A 260 -19.85 -23.50 -19.95
CA GLY A 260 -19.13 -22.35 -19.41
C GLY A 260 -20.07 -21.35 -18.73
N MET A 261 -19.44 -20.29 -18.23
CA MET A 261 -19.95 -19.22 -17.38
C MET A 261 -21.14 -18.34 -17.86
N PRO A 262 -21.74 -18.48 -19.07
CA PRO A 262 -22.99 -17.76 -19.37
C PRO A 262 -24.25 -18.35 -18.73
N ALA A 263 -24.26 -19.63 -18.33
CA ALA A 263 -25.46 -20.31 -17.79
C ALA A 263 -25.86 -19.86 -16.37
N VAL A 264 -24.96 -19.16 -15.66
CA VAL A 264 -25.18 -18.73 -14.27
C VAL A 264 -26.00 -17.43 -14.21
N PHE A 265 -25.99 -16.62 -15.27
CA PHE A 265 -26.76 -15.38 -15.32
C PHE A 265 -28.24 -15.59 -15.68
N ASP A 266 -28.58 -16.63 -16.45
CA ASP A 266 -29.98 -16.97 -16.76
C ASP A 266 -30.71 -17.65 -15.58
N GLU A 267 -29.98 -18.33 -14.70
CA GLU A 267 -30.56 -18.94 -13.49
C GLU A 267 -30.90 -17.89 -12.41
N ILE A 268 -30.22 -16.74 -12.41
CA ILE A 268 -30.47 -15.62 -11.49
C ILE A 268 -31.68 -14.78 -11.93
N ASN A 269 -31.93 -14.64 -13.23
CA ASN A 269 -33.05 -13.85 -13.75
C ASN A 269 -34.40 -14.56 -13.72
N SER A 270 -34.46 -15.82 -13.28
CA SER A 270 -35.68 -16.64 -13.24
C SER A 270 -36.47 -16.58 -11.93
N GLY A 271 -36.14 -15.66 -11.01
CA GLY A 271 -37.04 -15.25 -9.92
C GLY A 271 -37.50 -16.36 -8.95
N LYS A 272 -36.67 -17.38 -8.67
CA LYS A 272 -36.97 -18.39 -7.63
C LYS A 272 -36.44 -17.96 -6.25
N PRO A 273 -37.16 -18.23 -5.14
CA PRO A 273 -36.79 -17.73 -3.82
C PRO A 273 -35.58 -18.49 -3.25
N VAL A 274 -34.44 -17.80 -3.15
CA VAL A 274 -33.18 -18.26 -2.52
C VAL A 274 -33.31 -18.22 -0.99
N THR A 275 -34.30 -18.89 -0.42
CA THR A 275 -34.50 -18.93 1.06
C THR A 275 -34.96 -20.28 1.60
N SER A 276 -35.18 -21.29 0.74
CA SER A 276 -35.67 -22.62 1.12
C SER A 276 -34.62 -23.54 1.75
N GLY A 277 -33.34 -23.13 1.82
CA GLY A 277 -32.24 -23.94 2.35
C GLY A 277 -31.71 -23.54 3.73
N LEU A 278 -32.16 -22.43 4.33
CA LEU A 278 -31.70 -22.01 5.67
C LEU A 278 -32.70 -22.42 6.75
N LYS A 279 -32.22 -23.09 7.80
CA LYS A 279 -33.02 -23.35 9.01
C LYS A 279 -33.49 -22.02 9.61
N LYS A 280 -34.80 -21.85 9.79
CA LYS A 280 -35.38 -20.67 10.43
C LYS A 280 -34.99 -20.62 11.90
N VAL A 281 -34.47 -19.48 12.34
CA VAL A 281 -34.22 -19.15 13.74
C VAL A 281 -35.54 -18.73 14.37
N THR A 282 -36.06 -19.52 15.31
CA THR A 282 -37.27 -19.20 16.09
C THR A 282 -36.94 -18.18 17.20
N ASP A 283 -37.93 -17.40 17.64
CA ASP A 283 -37.76 -16.21 18.51
C ASP A 283 -37.17 -16.53 19.91
N ASP A 284 -37.21 -17.79 20.30
CA ASP A 284 -36.58 -18.42 21.47
C ASP A 284 -35.04 -18.51 21.38
N MET A 285 -34.46 -18.40 20.17
CA MET A 285 -33.01 -18.40 19.96
C MET A 285 -32.38 -16.99 19.97
N LYS A 286 -33.18 -15.93 20.07
CA LYS A 286 -32.67 -14.56 20.25
C LYS A 286 -32.28 -14.34 21.72
N THR A 287 -31.10 -13.76 21.95
CA THR A 287 -30.53 -13.48 23.28
C THR A 287 -31.39 -12.59 24.20
N LYS A 288 -32.46 -11.99 23.67
CA LYS A 288 -33.39 -11.10 24.38
C LYS A 288 -34.55 -11.81 25.10
N ASN A 289 -34.80 -13.10 24.82
CA ASN A 289 -35.97 -13.85 25.34
C ASN A 289 -35.60 -15.07 26.21
N ARG A 290 -34.37 -15.14 26.72
CA ARG A 290 -33.90 -16.28 27.53
C ARG A 290 -34.21 -16.03 29.02
N ALA A 291 -35.45 -16.30 29.44
CA ALA A 291 -35.91 -16.07 30.82
C ALA A 291 -35.52 -17.17 31.83
N ASP A 292 -34.97 -18.32 31.39
CA ASP A 292 -34.82 -19.50 32.25
C ASP A 292 -33.37 -19.89 32.57
N ARG A 293 -32.57 -18.93 33.03
CA ARG A 293 -31.36 -19.25 33.83
C ARG A 293 -31.35 -18.41 35.10
N THR A 294 -32.20 -18.81 36.03
CA THR A 294 -32.18 -18.38 37.43
C THR A 294 -30.95 -18.99 38.11
N GLY A 295 -29.85 -18.24 38.14
CA GLY A 295 -28.73 -18.49 39.04
C GLY A 295 -29.11 -18.06 40.45
N VAL A 296 -29.49 -19.01 41.28
CA VAL A 296 -29.75 -18.84 42.72
C VAL A 296 -28.50 -18.28 43.42
N VAL A 297 -28.64 -17.14 44.09
CA VAL A 297 -27.77 -16.74 45.21
C VAL A 297 -28.65 -16.11 46.30
N ASN A 298 -28.55 -16.65 47.51
CA ASN A 298 -29.38 -16.35 48.67
C ASN A 298 -29.45 -14.86 49.04
N ALA A 299 -30.66 -14.33 49.15
CA ALA A 299 -30.96 -13.02 49.71
C ALA A 299 -31.27 -13.14 51.21
N GLY A 300 -30.32 -12.73 52.05
CA GLY A 300 -30.60 -12.34 53.44
C GLY A 300 -31.25 -10.95 53.48
N LYS A 301 -32.36 -10.83 54.23
CA LYS A 301 -33.15 -9.61 54.45
C LYS A 301 -32.30 -8.41 54.89
N LYS A 302 -32.51 -7.24 54.27
CA LYS A 302 -33.03 -6.04 54.96
C LYS A 302 -33.29 -4.83 54.04
N GLU A 303 -34.49 -4.30 54.23
CA GLU A 303 -34.97 -2.90 54.19
C GLU A 303 -34.60 -1.94 53.05
N ALA A 304 -35.68 -1.32 52.57
CA ALA A 304 -35.75 -0.27 51.58
C ALA A 304 -34.92 0.98 51.95
N ARG A 305 -34.10 1.43 51.00
CA ARG A 305 -33.75 2.84 50.84
C ARG A 305 -33.84 3.21 49.37
N VAL A 306 -34.67 4.20 49.10
CA VAL A 306 -34.73 4.94 47.84
C VAL A 306 -33.33 5.49 47.57
N SER A 307 -32.65 5.00 46.53
CA SER A 307 -31.39 5.54 46.06
C SER A 307 -31.64 6.23 44.72
N SER A 308 -31.39 7.53 44.73
CA SER A 308 -31.28 8.40 43.56
C SER A 308 -30.28 7.83 42.55
N PRO A 309 -30.49 8.04 41.23
CA PRO A 309 -29.59 7.52 40.22
C PRO A 309 -28.20 8.15 40.39
N SER A 310 -27.21 7.27 40.55
CA SER A 310 -25.81 7.61 40.70
C SER A 310 -25.31 8.43 39.51
N VAL A 311 -24.94 9.69 39.78
CA VAL A 311 -24.10 10.49 38.88
C VAL A 311 -22.78 9.76 38.73
N SER A 312 -22.61 9.09 37.60
CA SER A 312 -21.31 8.60 37.17
C SER A 312 -20.45 9.84 36.92
N LYS A 313 -19.30 9.91 37.61
CA LYS A 313 -18.29 10.95 37.45
C LYS A 313 -17.95 11.07 35.97
N THR A 314 -18.59 12.04 35.33
CA THR A 314 -18.40 12.39 33.93
C THR A 314 -17.83 13.80 33.98
N GLY A 315 -16.73 14.06 33.25
CA GLY A 315 -16.05 15.36 33.25
C GLY A 315 -17.01 16.50 32.86
N PRO A 316 -16.63 17.77 33.08
CA PRO A 316 -17.51 18.90 32.77
C PRO A 316 -17.99 18.84 31.31
N PRO A 317 -19.25 19.20 31.04
CA PRO A 317 -19.80 19.19 29.69
C PRO A 317 -18.99 20.15 28.81
N LYS A 318 -18.56 19.67 27.65
CA LYS A 318 -17.66 20.41 26.77
C LYS A 318 -18.25 20.51 25.38
N LEU A 319 -18.38 21.73 24.86
CA LEU A 319 -18.75 22.02 23.48
C LEU A 319 -17.84 23.15 23.03
N GLU A 320 -16.75 22.81 22.34
CA GLU A 320 -15.81 23.80 21.82
C GLU A 320 -15.24 23.38 20.46
N LEU A 321 -14.90 24.37 19.65
CA LEU A 321 -14.11 24.17 18.44
C LEU A 321 -12.62 24.18 18.80
N GLN A 322 -12.02 23.00 18.87
CA GLN A 322 -10.58 22.86 19.06
C GLN A 322 -9.83 23.09 17.75
N MET A 323 -8.79 23.93 17.84
CA MET A 323 -7.82 24.15 16.78
C MET A 323 -8.42 24.63 15.44
N GLY A 324 -9.63 25.22 15.47
CA GLY A 324 -10.36 25.69 14.27
C GLY A 324 -10.81 24.58 13.31
N ARG A 325 -10.63 23.30 13.66
CA ARG A 325 -10.89 22.15 12.76
C ARG A 325 -11.66 21.00 13.40
N LYS A 326 -11.80 20.94 14.72
CA LYS A 326 -12.47 19.82 15.40
C LYS A 326 -13.43 20.30 16.46
N TRP A 327 -14.71 20.05 16.28
CA TRP A 327 -15.73 20.22 17.30
C TRP A 327 -15.65 19.07 18.30
N VAL A 328 -15.54 19.38 19.59
CA VAL A 328 -15.48 18.41 20.68
C VAL A 328 -16.73 18.56 21.54
N VAL A 329 -17.59 17.54 21.52
CA VAL A 329 -18.86 17.46 22.26
C VAL A 329 -18.75 16.32 23.27
N GLU A 330 -18.45 16.63 24.53
CA GLU A 330 -18.24 15.62 25.57
C GLU A 330 -19.21 15.76 26.73
N ASN A 331 -19.65 14.62 27.27
CA ASN A 331 -20.27 14.50 28.59
C ASN A 331 -21.62 15.21 28.79
N HIS A 332 -22.36 15.46 27.71
CA HIS A 332 -23.71 16.04 27.77
C HIS A 332 -24.76 14.97 28.10
N VAL A 333 -25.53 15.16 29.17
CA VAL A 333 -26.55 14.20 29.61
C VAL A 333 -27.91 14.88 29.69
N GLY A 334 -28.88 14.45 28.88
CA GLY A 334 -30.26 14.97 28.86
C GLY A 334 -30.47 16.28 28.08
N GLU A 335 -29.41 16.90 27.56
CA GLU A 335 -29.47 18.17 26.84
C GLU A 335 -29.97 17.99 25.40
N LYS A 336 -31.14 18.55 25.07
CA LYS A 336 -31.79 18.37 23.75
C LYS A 336 -31.52 19.49 22.75
N ASN A 337 -30.84 20.56 23.18
CA ASN A 337 -30.67 21.79 22.41
C ASN A 337 -29.18 22.11 22.12
N LEU A 338 -28.37 21.12 21.76
CA LEU A 338 -26.98 21.37 21.34
C LEU A 338 -26.98 21.73 19.85
N VAL A 339 -26.58 22.96 19.50
CA VAL A 339 -26.56 23.45 18.11
C VAL A 339 -25.15 23.90 17.74
N ILE A 340 -24.65 23.42 16.59
CA ILE A 340 -23.43 23.92 15.94
C ILE A 340 -23.86 24.62 14.65
N ASP A 341 -23.85 25.96 14.66
CA ASP A 341 -24.35 26.80 13.56
C ASP A 341 -23.29 27.16 12.49
N ASP A 342 -21.99 27.16 12.83
CA ASP A 342 -20.91 27.58 11.92
C ASP A 342 -19.91 26.44 11.67
N CYS A 343 -20.22 25.61 10.68
CA CYS A 343 -19.56 24.32 10.46
C CYS A 343 -19.04 24.22 9.02
N ASP A 344 -17.71 24.25 8.85
CA ASP A 344 -17.04 24.13 7.54
C ASP A 344 -16.86 22.63 7.17
N THR A 345 -16.99 22.31 5.88
CA THR A 345 -16.77 20.97 5.28
C THR A 345 -15.42 20.31 5.61
N LYS A 346 -14.44 21.09 6.06
CA LYS A 346 -13.11 20.61 6.50
C LYS A 346 -13.03 20.33 8.00
N GLN A 347 -14.10 20.57 8.75
CA GLN A 347 -14.16 20.35 10.19
C GLN A 347 -14.71 18.96 10.52
N SER A 348 -14.31 18.42 11.67
CA SER A 348 -14.76 17.11 12.16
C SER A 348 -15.44 17.27 13.52
N VAL A 349 -16.49 16.48 13.80
CA VAL A 349 -17.20 16.50 15.08
C VAL A 349 -16.88 15.22 15.84
N TYR A 350 -16.41 15.37 17.08
CA TYR A 350 -16.11 14.29 18.01
C TYR A 350 -17.12 14.33 19.16
N VAL A 351 -17.86 13.24 19.33
CA VAL A 351 -18.88 13.11 20.38
C VAL A 351 -18.50 11.98 21.32
N TYR A 352 -18.44 12.25 22.63
CA TYR A 352 -18.08 11.24 23.64
C TYR A 352 -18.88 11.41 24.93
N GLY A 353 -19.34 10.29 25.51
CA GLY A 353 -20.00 10.31 26.82
C GLY A 353 -21.37 10.99 26.87
N CYS A 354 -21.96 11.35 25.72
CA CYS A 354 -23.27 11.98 25.66
C CYS A 354 -24.41 10.95 25.83
N LYS A 355 -25.35 11.19 26.74
CA LYS A 355 -26.48 10.27 27.02
C LYS A 355 -27.81 11.01 27.00
N GLY A 356 -28.73 10.60 26.12
CA GLY A 356 -30.07 11.22 26.03
C GLY A 356 -30.06 12.66 25.51
N SER A 357 -29.01 13.05 24.78
CA SER A 357 -28.85 14.39 24.19
C SER A 357 -29.09 14.39 22.68
N VAL A 358 -29.53 15.53 22.16
CA VAL A 358 -29.75 15.75 20.71
C VAL A 358 -28.81 16.86 20.25
N LEU A 359 -27.95 16.54 19.28
CA LEU A 359 -27.02 17.47 18.64
C LEU A 359 -27.52 17.80 17.23
N GLN A 360 -27.80 19.07 16.99
CA GLN A 360 -28.14 19.62 15.67
C GLN A 360 -26.89 20.27 15.06
N ILE A 361 -26.46 19.76 13.91
CA ILE A 361 -25.34 20.32 13.15
C ILE A 361 -25.94 20.93 11.89
N LYS A 362 -25.78 22.24 11.72
CA LYS A 362 -26.19 22.92 10.50
C LYS A 362 -24.98 23.03 9.58
N GLY A 363 -24.91 22.17 8.56
CA GLY A 363 -23.83 22.13 7.58
C GLY A 363 -23.56 20.73 6.99
N ASN A 364 -22.74 20.66 5.95
CA ASN A 364 -22.32 19.38 5.34
C ASN A 364 -21.05 18.86 6.06
N LEU A 365 -21.18 17.87 6.95
CA LEU A 365 -20.06 17.32 7.72
C LEU A 365 -19.96 15.80 7.73
N ILE A 366 -18.74 15.32 8.02
CA ILE A 366 -18.42 13.92 8.31
C ILE A 366 -18.46 13.72 9.83
N LEU A 367 -19.39 12.89 10.29
CA LEU A 367 -19.52 12.50 11.70
C LEU A 367 -18.60 11.34 12.03
N LEU A 368 -17.73 11.50 13.03
CA LEU A 368 -16.88 10.43 13.55
C LEU A 368 -17.43 9.96 14.91
N TYR A 369 -18.17 8.84 14.89
CA TYR A 369 -18.64 8.17 16.09
C TYR A 369 -17.62 7.11 16.52
N LYS A 370 -17.27 7.02 17.80
CA LYS A 370 -16.34 6.04 18.34
C LYS A 370 -16.92 5.31 19.53
#